data_AF-A0A7M7LT41-F1
#
_entry.id   AF-A0A7M7LT41-F1
#
_cell.length_a   1.000
_cell.length_b   1.000
_cell.length_c   1.000
_cell.angle_alpha   90.00
_cell.angle_beta   90.00
_cell.angle_gamma   90.00
#
_symmetry.space_group_name_H-M   'P 1'
#
loop_
_entity.id
_entity.type
_entity.pdbx_description
1 polymer ?
#
loop_
_entity_poly.entity_id
_entity_poly.type
_entity_poly.pdbx_seq_one_letter_code
_entity_poly.pdbx_strand_id
1 'polypeptide(L)'
;MSANAEPHDFSDILKQVARRISEVEDIDNLGKALGFIPAEIARYKQTNTRTYDINYSGTESMLCQWHEGQGKAEQQEALIHALRTANLHPIVDELFPTSNPGAKSESQPGCEANKNEMVTDVHIRNLSELLLSSHYYSLSASLDIKYSIAEGIEKKEMRSYPEMYIKLLHRWNAGSNRTLSQLDQALKESGARGLISKYK
;
A
#
# COMPACT_ATOMS: atom_id res chain seq x y z
N MET A 1 13.31 15.98 -28.68
CA MET A 1 13.86 15.29 -27.50
C MET A 1 12.78 15.38 -26.42
N SER A 2 11.94 14.35 -26.31
CA SER A 2 10.78 14.36 -25.40
C SER A 2 11.15 13.67 -24.10
N ALA A 3 10.94 14.39 -23.00
CA ALA A 3 11.08 13.92 -21.63
C ALA A 3 10.07 12.79 -21.37
N ASN A 4 10.55 11.61 -20.96
CA ASN A 4 9.72 10.46 -20.61
C ASN A 4 9.78 10.30 -19.08
N ALA A 5 8.88 10.97 -18.38
CA ALA A 5 8.39 10.59 -17.06
C ALA A 5 7.67 9.22 -17.23
N GLU A 6 7.73 8.18 -16.40
CA GLU A 6 8.14 7.94 -15.01
C GLU A 6 8.64 6.47 -14.92
N PRO A 7 9.82 6.17 -14.35
CA PRO A 7 10.18 4.79 -13.97
C PRO A 7 9.70 4.40 -12.55
N HIS A 8 9.15 5.33 -11.78
CA HIS A 8 8.87 5.13 -10.35
C HIS A 8 7.60 4.31 -10.07
N ASP A 9 6.54 4.45 -10.88
CA ASP A 9 5.25 3.82 -10.58
C ASP A 9 5.30 2.28 -10.54
N PHE A 10 5.94 1.65 -11.51
CA PHE A 10 5.98 0.18 -11.56
C PHE A 10 6.93 -0.41 -10.52
N SER A 11 8.05 0.27 -10.24
CA SER A 11 8.97 -0.13 -9.16
C SER A 11 8.25 -0.12 -7.80
N ASP A 12 7.38 0.86 -7.55
CA ASP A 12 6.60 0.91 -6.32
C ASP A 12 5.50 -0.16 -6.25
N ILE A 13 4.95 -0.60 -7.39
CA ILE A 13 4.08 -1.79 -7.44
C ILE A 13 4.85 -3.05 -7.04
N LEU A 14 6.09 -3.23 -7.53
CA LEU A 14 6.93 -4.38 -7.16
C LEU A 14 7.25 -4.41 -5.66
N LYS A 15 7.49 -3.25 -5.05
CA LYS A 15 7.67 -3.14 -3.59
C LYS A 15 6.43 -3.55 -2.81
N GLN A 16 5.25 -3.16 -3.29
CA GLN A 16 3.98 -3.54 -2.66
C GLN A 16 3.75 -5.05 -2.75
N VAL A 17 4.00 -5.66 -3.91
CA VAL A 17 3.97 -7.11 -4.08
C VAL A 17 4.94 -7.78 -3.09
N ALA A 18 6.19 -7.31 -3.01
CA ALA A 18 7.19 -7.88 -2.10
C ALA A 18 6.76 -7.84 -0.62
N ARG A 19 6.17 -6.73 -0.18
CA ARG A 19 5.70 -6.55 1.20
C ARG A 19 4.53 -7.45 1.59
N ARG A 20 3.70 -7.82 0.60
CA ARG A 20 2.54 -8.69 0.80
C ARG A 20 2.90 -10.16 0.90
N ILE A 21 4.11 -10.54 0.47
CA ILE A 21 4.58 -11.91 0.44
C ILE A 21 5.55 -12.13 1.60
N SER A 22 5.05 -12.74 2.67
CA SER A 22 5.84 -13.10 3.85
C SER A 22 6.25 -14.58 3.88
N GLU A 23 5.49 -15.44 3.22
CA GLU A 23 5.70 -16.89 3.28
C GLU A 23 6.82 -17.34 2.32
N VAL A 24 7.70 -18.20 2.83
CA VAL A 24 8.84 -18.75 2.07
C VAL A 24 8.37 -19.56 0.86
N GLU A 25 7.22 -20.23 0.97
CA GLU A 25 6.59 -21.00 -0.10
C GLU A 25 6.03 -20.09 -1.20
N ASP A 26 5.39 -18.98 -0.83
CA ASP A 26 4.87 -17.99 -1.78
C ASP A 26 5.99 -17.31 -2.57
N ILE A 27 7.11 -17.00 -1.92
CA ILE A 27 8.32 -16.48 -2.60
C ILE A 27 8.87 -17.50 -3.60
N ASP A 28 8.84 -18.79 -3.25
CA ASP A 28 9.34 -19.87 -4.10
C ASP A 28 8.44 -20.08 -5.33
N ASN A 29 7.13 -20.12 -5.12
CA ASN A 29 6.14 -20.25 -6.18
C ASN A 29 6.16 -19.04 -7.12
N LEU A 30 6.27 -17.83 -6.58
CA LEU A 30 6.40 -16.61 -7.38
C LEU A 30 7.70 -16.60 -8.17
N GLY A 31 8.83 -16.92 -7.55
CA GLY A 31 10.12 -16.98 -8.24
C GLY A 31 10.11 -17.95 -9.42
N LYS A 32 9.51 -19.13 -9.25
CA LYS A 32 9.32 -20.11 -10.33
C LYS A 32 8.42 -19.58 -11.45
N ALA A 33 7.31 -18.94 -11.09
CA ALA A 33 6.37 -18.37 -12.04
C ALA A 33 6.97 -17.20 -12.85
N LEU A 34 7.93 -16.48 -12.27
CA LEU A 34 8.71 -15.44 -12.93
C LEU A 34 9.88 -15.99 -13.78
N GLY A 35 10.12 -17.30 -13.74
CA GLY A 35 11.15 -17.98 -14.53
C GLY A 35 12.54 -18.06 -13.88
N PHE A 36 12.68 -17.71 -12.60
CA PHE A 36 13.95 -17.87 -11.89
C PHE A 36 14.23 -19.33 -11.57
N ILE A 37 15.51 -19.69 -11.54
CA ILE A 37 15.92 -21.03 -11.12
C ILE A 37 15.92 -21.15 -9.58
N PRO A 38 15.69 -22.35 -9.01
CA PRO A 38 15.63 -22.55 -7.56
C PRO A 38 16.85 -22.03 -6.79
N ALA A 39 18.04 -22.07 -7.40
CA ALA A 39 19.27 -21.55 -6.81
C ALA A 39 19.26 -20.02 -6.65
N GLU A 40 18.65 -19.28 -7.58
CA GLU A 40 18.50 -17.82 -7.47
C GLU A 40 17.45 -17.46 -6.43
N ILE A 41 16.30 -18.15 -6.46
CA ILE A 41 15.22 -18.00 -5.47
C ILE A 41 15.74 -18.22 -4.05
N ALA A 42 16.57 -19.25 -3.83
CA ALA A 42 17.18 -19.52 -2.53
C ALA A 42 18.05 -18.36 -2.02
N ARG A 43 18.76 -17.65 -2.91
CA ARG A 43 19.57 -16.48 -2.54
C ARG A 43 18.70 -15.31 -2.08
N TYR A 44 17.59 -15.04 -2.75
CA TYR A 44 16.64 -14.00 -2.34
C TYR A 44 15.96 -14.34 -1.00
N LYS A 45 15.55 -15.60 -0.82
CA LYS A 45 14.98 -16.08 0.45
C LYS A 45 15.98 -15.95 1.60
N GLN A 46 17.25 -16.27 1.36
CA GLN A 46 18.29 -16.13 2.37
C GLN A 46 18.51 -14.67 2.79
N THR A 47 18.38 -13.72 1.86
CA THR A 47 18.43 -12.27 2.16
C THR A 47 17.29 -11.85 3.08
N ASN A 48 16.08 -12.40 2.89
CA ASN A 48 14.92 -12.13 3.75
C ASN A 48 15.08 -12.67 5.18
N THR A 49 15.83 -13.76 5.36
CA THR A 49 16.06 -14.40 6.68
C THR A 49 17.36 -13.97 7.36
N ARG A 50 18.15 -13.09 6.73
CA ARG A 50 19.52 -12.74 7.20
C ARG A 50 19.51 -11.85 8.44
N THR A 51 18.39 -11.19 8.70
CA THR A 51 18.14 -10.32 9.85
C THR A 51 17.10 -10.97 10.78
N TYR A 52 17.17 -10.71 12.07
CA TYR A 52 16.17 -11.18 13.06
C TYR A 52 14.76 -10.58 12.84
N ASP A 53 14.64 -9.63 11.91
CA ASP A 53 13.38 -9.01 11.47
C ASP A 53 12.88 -9.63 10.17
N ILE A 54 11.55 -9.72 10.04
CA ILE A 54 10.86 -10.03 8.78
C ILE A 54 11.27 -8.99 7.75
N ASN A 55 12.07 -9.41 6.77
CA ASN A 55 12.64 -8.56 5.74
C ASN A 55 12.16 -9.04 4.37
N TYR A 56 11.68 -8.11 3.54
CA TYR A 56 11.16 -8.38 2.18
C TYR A 56 12.09 -7.88 1.07
N SER A 57 13.28 -7.37 1.43
CA SER A 57 14.26 -6.79 0.49
C SER A 57 14.81 -7.79 -0.54
N GLY A 58 14.88 -9.08 -0.21
CA GLY A 58 15.21 -10.14 -1.15
C GLY A 58 14.10 -10.38 -2.17
N THR A 59 12.83 -10.39 -1.72
CA THR A 59 11.68 -10.50 -2.63
C THR A 59 11.58 -9.28 -3.54
N GLU A 60 11.83 -8.08 -3.01
CA GLU A 60 11.92 -6.84 -3.78
C GLU A 60 13.03 -6.91 -4.84
N SER A 61 14.22 -7.39 -4.44
CA SER A 61 15.36 -7.53 -5.35
C SER A 61 15.07 -8.52 -6.49
N MET A 62 14.38 -9.63 -6.20
CA MET A 62 13.95 -10.60 -7.22
C MET A 62 13.01 -9.95 -8.24
N LEU A 63 12.03 -9.19 -7.77
CA LEU A 63 11.06 -8.50 -8.61
C LEU A 63 11.70 -7.38 -9.45
N CYS A 64 12.61 -6.60 -8.87
CA CYS A 64 13.39 -5.60 -9.59
C CYS A 64 14.25 -6.23 -10.69
N GLN A 65 14.98 -7.30 -10.38
CA GLN A 65 15.79 -8.01 -11.36
C GLN A 65 14.96 -8.61 -12.49
N TRP A 66 13.78 -9.15 -12.18
CA TRP A 66 12.84 -9.62 -13.19
C TRP A 66 12.38 -8.47 -14.09
N HIS A 67 11.99 -7.34 -13.52
CA HIS A 67 11.52 -6.17 -14.25
C HIS A 67 12.58 -5.59 -15.20
N GLU A 68 13.86 -5.59 -14.81
CA GLU A 68 14.97 -5.16 -15.66
C GLU A 68 15.12 -5.99 -16.94
N GLY A 69 14.66 -7.25 -16.93
CA GLY A 69 14.68 -8.16 -18.07
C GLY A 69 13.43 -8.12 -18.96
N GLN A 70 12.37 -7.40 -18.60
CA GLN A 70 11.09 -7.41 -19.31
C GLN A 70 10.88 -6.17 -20.19
N GLY A 71 10.25 -6.35 -21.35
CA GLY A 71 9.84 -5.24 -22.23
C GLY A 71 8.67 -4.45 -21.66
N LYS A 72 8.75 -3.11 -21.66
CA LYS A 72 7.79 -2.17 -21.02
C LYS A 72 6.31 -2.41 -21.31
N ALA A 73 5.97 -2.94 -22.47
CA ALA A 73 4.58 -3.12 -22.90
C ALA A 73 3.87 -4.31 -22.22
N GLU A 74 4.61 -5.30 -21.72
CA GLU A 74 4.03 -6.59 -21.28
C GLU A 74 4.32 -6.90 -19.81
N GLN A 75 5.07 -6.05 -19.11
CA GLN A 75 5.53 -6.26 -17.73
C GLN A 75 4.34 -6.43 -16.77
N GLN A 76 3.29 -5.63 -16.92
CA GLN A 76 2.14 -5.71 -16.03
C GLN A 76 1.36 -7.02 -16.21
N GLU A 77 1.07 -7.41 -17.46
CA GLU A 77 0.35 -8.65 -17.75
C GLU A 77 1.15 -9.89 -17.35
N ALA A 78 2.46 -9.87 -17.59
CA ALA A 78 3.37 -10.93 -17.18
C ALA A 78 3.43 -11.06 -15.64
N LEU A 79 3.44 -9.95 -14.91
CA LEU A 79 3.41 -9.96 -13.44
C LEU A 79 2.08 -10.51 -12.91
N ILE A 80 0.95 -10.07 -13.46
CA ILE A 80 -0.39 -10.58 -13.11
C ILE A 80 -0.46 -12.09 -13.36
N HIS A 81 0.06 -12.55 -14.50
CA HIS A 81 0.10 -13.97 -14.83
C HIS A 81 0.97 -14.78 -13.87
N ALA A 82 2.15 -14.27 -13.52
CA ALA A 82 3.05 -14.92 -12.57
C ALA A 82 2.44 -15.01 -11.17
N LEU A 83 1.80 -13.95 -10.69
CA LEU A 83 1.11 -13.92 -9.40
C LEU A 83 -0.06 -14.91 -9.35
N ARG A 84 -0.87 -15.00 -10.41
CA ARG A 84 -1.94 -16.01 -10.50
C ARG A 84 -1.40 -17.43 -10.54
N THR A 85 -0.32 -17.66 -11.26
CA THR A 85 0.36 -18.98 -11.31
C THR A 85 0.90 -19.38 -9.95
N ALA A 86 1.36 -18.40 -9.15
CA ALA A 86 1.81 -18.60 -7.78
C ALA A 86 0.68 -18.70 -6.74
N ASN A 87 -0.59 -18.75 -7.18
CA ASN A 87 -1.79 -18.77 -6.33
C ASN A 87 -1.96 -17.50 -5.45
N LEU A 88 -1.31 -16.39 -5.83
CA LEU A 88 -1.37 -15.09 -5.14
C LEU A 88 -2.52 -14.22 -5.66
N HIS A 89 -3.68 -14.84 -5.90
CA HIS A 89 -4.90 -14.17 -6.36
C HIS A 89 -5.30 -12.95 -5.52
N PRO A 90 -5.22 -12.99 -4.16
CA PRO A 90 -5.57 -11.84 -3.34
C PRO A 90 -4.71 -10.60 -3.62
N ILE A 91 -3.43 -10.80 -3.94
CA ILE A 91 -2.50 -9.71 -4.27
C ILE A 91 -2.85 -9.13 -5.66
N VAL A 92 -3.24 -9.98 -6.60
CA VAL A 92 -3.64 -9.56 -7.94
C VAL A 92 -4.92 -8.74 -7.92
N ASP A 93 -5.93 -9.20 -7.19
CA ASP A 93 -7.22 -8.49 -7.12
C ASP A 93 -7.07 -7.14 -6.40
N GLU A 94 -6.11 -7.03 -5.47
CA GLU A 94 -5.84 -5.81 -4.73
C GLU A 94 -4.97 -4.82 -5.51
N LEU A 95 -3.93 -5.28 -6.21
CA LEU A 95 -2.98 -4.40 -6.90
C LEU A 95 -3.32 -4.16 -8.39
N PHE A 96 -4.11 -5.05 -8.99
CA PHE A 96 -4.53 -4.98 -10.40
C PHE A 96 -6.04 -5.22 -10.55
N PRO A 97 -6.90 -4.38 -9.92
CA PRO A 97 -8.34 -4.51 -10.09
C PRO A 97 -8.69 -4.28 -11.57
N THR A 98 -9.13 -5.34 -12.25
CA THR A 98 -9.54 -5.26 -13.66
C THR A 98 -10.80 -4.42 -13.75
N SER A 99 -10.69 -3.16 -14.18
CA SER A 99 -11.84 -2.37 -14.63
C SER A 99 -12.55 -3.14 -15.74
N ASN A 100 -13.72 -3.69 -15.46
CA ASN A 100 -14.51 -4.42 -16.44
C ASN A 100 -15.14 -3.42 -17.45
N PRO A 101 -14.91 -3.53 -18.76
CA PRO A 101 -15.58 -2.70 -19.76
C PRO A 101 -16.94 -3.32 -20.10
N GLY A 102 -18.00 -2.98 -19.36
CA GLY A 102 -19.30 -3.57 -19.66
C GLY A 102 -20.49 -3.18 -18.78
N ALA A 103 -20.83 -1.90 -18.70
CA ALA A 103 -22.23 -1.46 -18.61
C ALA A 103 -22.32 0.05 -18.93
N LYS A 104 -22.84 0.36 -20.13
CA LYS A 104 -23.22 1.72 -20.52
C LYS A 104 -24.37 2.21 -19.63
N SER A 105 -24.22 3.40 -19.06
CA SER A 105 -25.26 4.43 -19.07
C SER A 105 -24.60 5.79 -18.91
N GLU A 106 -24.54 6.52 -20.01
CA GLU A 106 -24.27 7.95 -20.04
C GLU A 106 -25.40 8.71 -19.36
N SER A 107 -25.04 9.57 -18.41
CA SER A 107 -25.55 10.95 -18.26
C SER A 107 -24.66 11.69 -17.24
N GLN A 108 -24.10 12.83 -17.65
CA GLN A 108 -23.26 13.76 -16.88
C GLN A 108 -23.98 14.31 -15.62
N PRO A 109 -23.36 15.25 -14.85
CA PRO A 109 -22.05 15.26 -14.20
C PRO A 109 -22.24 15.39 -12.68
N GLY A 110 -21.41 14.74 -11.86
CA GLY A 110 -21.54 14.87 -10.41
C GLY A 110 -20.41 14.22 -9.67
N CYS A 111 -19.77 15.01 -8.81
CA CYS A 111 -18.70 14.61 -7.92
C CYS A 111 -19.14 13.44 -7.04
N GLU A 112 -18.80 12.21 -7.39
CA GLU A 112 -18.98 11.07 -6.49
C GLU A 112 -17.65 10.34 -6.31
N ALA A 113 -17.00 10.67 -5.20
CA ALA A 113 -15.84 9.97 -4.68
C ALA A 113 -16.10 8.46 -4.64
N ASN A 114 -15.18 7.68 -5.19
CA ASN A 114 -15.21 6.23 -5.15
C ASN A 114 -15.17 5.76 -3.67
N LYS A 115 -16.32 5.30 -3.14
CA LYS A 115 -16.54 5.07 -1.70
C LYS A 115 -15.83 3.81 -1.14
N ASN A 116 -15.17 3.04 -2.00
CA ASN A 116 -14.55 1.75 -1.67
C ASN A 116 -13.03 1.70 -1.82
N GLU A 117 -12.38 2.84 -2.04
CA GLU A 117 -10.93 2.90 -2.10
C GLU A 117 -10.31 2.62 -0.72
N MET A 118 -9.29 1.77 -0.67
CA MET A 118 -8.62 1.41 0.58
C MET A 118 -7.67 2.52 1.04
N VAL A 119 -7.49 2.64 2.35
CA VAL A 119 -6.53 3.57 2.91
C VAL A 119 -5.12 3.04 2.62
N THR A 120 -4.37 3.75 1.77
CA THR A 120 -2.99 3.41 1.39
C THR A 120 -2.00 4.24 2.21
N ASP A 121 -0.73 3.83 2.23
CA ASP A 121 0.37 4.59 2.82
C ASP A 121 0.45 6.03 2.29
N VAL A 122 0.12 6.25 1.01
CA VAL A 122 0.10 7.59 0.40
C VAL A 122 -0.97 8.47 1.03
N HIS A 123 -2.19 7.93 1.20
CA HIS A 123 -3.27 8.63 1.88
C HIS A 123 -2.91 8.96 3.34
N ILE A 124 -2.27 8.01 4.04
CA ILE A 124 -1.80 8.19 5.41
C ILE A 124 -0.75 9.30 5.49
N ARG A 125 0.24 9.29 4.59
CA ARG A 125 1.31 10.28 4.56
C ARG A 125 0.77 11.67 4.22
N ASN A 126 -0.02 11.82 3.15
CA ASN A 126 -0.60 13.09 2.75
C ASN A 126 -1.45 13.69 3.87
N LEU A 127 -2.25 12.86 4.55
CA LEU A 127 -3.06 13.31 5.66
C LEU A 127 -2.20 13.73 6.87
N SER A 128 -1.13 12.99 7.17
CA SER A 128 -0.23 13.29 8.29
C SER A 128 0.47 14.65 8.16
N GLU A 129 0.75 15.10 6.94
CA GLU A 129 1.36 16.41 6.67
C GLU A 129 0.34 17.57 6.80
N LEU A 130 -0.96 17.27 6.68
CA LEU A 130 -2.06 18.24 6.75
C LEU A 130 -2.67 18.36 8.14
N LEU A 131 -2.44 17.38 9.03
CA LEU A 131 -3.02 17.32 10.36
C LEU A 131 -2.21 18.16 11.36
N LEU A 132 -2.90 19.12 11.99
CA LEU A 132 -2.34 19.94 13.08
C LEU A 132 -2.40 19.18 14.40
N SER A 133 -1.48 19.47 15.34
CA SER A 133 -1.42 18.84 16.67
C SER A 133 -2.73 18.94 17.45
N SER A 134 -3.52 20.00 17.23
CA SER A 134 -4.83 20.21 17.85
C SER A 134 -5.86 19.13 17.51
N HIS A 135 -5.70 18.42 16.40
CA HIS A 135 -6.63 17.37 15.97
C HIS A 135 -6.28 15.98 16.52
N TYR A 136 -5.15 15.80 17.20
CA TYR A 136 -4.61 14.47 17.48
C TYR A 136 -5.55 13.61 18.34
N TYR A 137 -5.93 14.13 19.50
CA TYR A 137 -6.81 13.42 20.42
C TYR A 137 -8.24 13.29 19.91
N SER A 138 -8.71 14.30 19.16
CA SER A 138 -10.04 14.29 18.53
C SER A 138 -10.12 13.25 17.42
N LEU A 139 -9.06 13.13 16.61
CA LEU A 139 -8.93 12.12 15.57
C LEU A 139 -8.75 10.73 16.16
N SER A 140 -7.91 10.55 17.18
CA SER A 140 -7.74 9.24 17.82
C SER A 140 -9.05 8.70 18.39
N ALA A 141 -9.87 9.57 18.99
CA ALA A 141 -11.19 9.19 19.48
C ALA A 141 -12.14 8.78 18.34
N SER A 142 -12.14 9.53 17.24
CA SER A 142 -12.97 9.24 16.05
C SER A 142 -12.54 7.96 15.33
N LEU A 143 -11.26 7.59 15.43
CA LEU A 143 -10.71 6.33 14.91
C LEU A 143 -10.94 5.13 15.85
N ASP A 144 -11.67 5.32 16.96
CA ASP A 144 -11.88 4.32 18.01
C ASP A 144 -10.58 3.81 18.65
N ILE A 145 -9.54 4.66 18.67
CA ILE A 145 -8.26 4.35 19.31
C ILE A 145 -8.32 4.82 20.77
N LYS A 146 -8.07 3.90 21.70
CA LYS A 146 -8.03 4.19 23.14
C LYS A 146 -7.02 5.31 23.45
N TYR A 147 -7.42 6.23 24.34
CA TYR A 147 -6.58 7.35 24.79
C TYR A 147 -5.17 6.92 25.24
N SER A 148 -5.05 5.85 26.03
CA SER A 148 -3.74 5.35 26.51
C SER A 148 -2.78 4.91 25.39
N ILE A 149 -3.33 4.48 24.24
CA ILE A 149 -2.55 4.13 23.06
C ILE A 149 -2.10 5.39 22.33
N ALA A 150 -3.02 6.34 22.13
CA ALA A 150 -2.72 7.62 21.48
C ALA A 150 -1.66 8.41 22.27
N GLU A 151 -1.81 8.49 23.61
CA GLU A 151 -0.86 9.14 24.51
C GLU A 151 0.51 8.43 24.47
N GLY A 152 0.52 7.09 24.39
CA GLY A 152 1.75 6.31 24.27
C GLY A 152 2.51 6.55 22.96
N ILE A 153 1.79 6.83 21.86
CA ILE A 153 2.39 7.20 20.57
C ILE A 153 2.89 8.65 20.64
N GLU A 154 2.11 9.58 21.20
CA GLU A 154 2.53 10.99 21.36
C GLU A 154 3.83 11.10 22.17
N LYS A 155 3.92 10.42 23.32
CA LYS A 155 5.10 10.45 24.19
C LYS A 155 6.35 9.85 23.53
N LYS A 156 6.18 8.90 22.60
CA LYS A 156 7.30 8.26 21.88
C LYS A 156 7.75 9.07 20.67
N GLU A 157 6.81 9.70 19.97
CA GLU A 157 7.04 10.40 18.70
C GLU A 157 6.98 11.93 18.83
N MET A 158 7.39 12.46 19.99
CA MET A 158 7.41 13.92 20.27
C MET A 158 8.28 14.75 19.30
N ARG A 159 9.07 14.11 18.43
CA ARG A 159 9.99 14.78 17.51
C ARG A 159 9.33 15.24 16.21
N SER A 160 8.19 14.66 15.82
CA SER A 160 7.57 14.94 14.52
C SER A 160 6.06 14.63 14.53
N TYR A 161 5.24 15.66 14.32
CA TYR A 161 3.78 15.50 14.24
C TYR A 161 3.34 14.58 13.09
N PRO A 162 3.91 14.67 11.87
CA PRO A 162 3.57 13.74 10.79
C PRO A 162 3.85 12.28 11.14
N GLU A 163 5.00 11.97 11.75
CA GLU A 163 5.33 10.58 12.13
C GLU A 163 4.39 10.03 13.21
N MET A 164 4.00 10.88 14.16
CA MET A 164 3.01 10.57 15.19
C MET A 164 1.64 10.20 14.56
N TYR A 165 1.19 10.95 13.55
CA TYR A 165 -0.03 10.66 12.80
C TYR A 165 0.09 9.42 11.92
N ILE A 166 1.22 9.22 11.25
CA ILE A 166 1.49 8.02 10.43
C ILE A 166 1.34 6.76 11.29
N LYS A 167 1.95 6.72 12.49
CA LYS A 167 1.85 5.55 13.39
C LYS A 167 0.42 5.34 13.90
N LEU A 168 -0.31 6.42 14.21
CA LEU A 168 -1.70 6.35 14.64
C LEU A 168 -2.60 5.74 13.53
N LEU A 169 -2.47 6.24 12.31
CA LEU A 169 -3.25 5.82 11.14
C LEU A 169 -2.89 4.40 10.68
N HIS A 170 -1.60 4.04 10.67
CA HIS A 170 -1.19 2.65 10.41
C HIS A 170 -1.76 1.70 11.45
N ARG A 171 -1.74 2.07 12.73
CA ARG A 171 -2.31 1.24 13.79
C ARG A 171 -3.81 1.03 13.60
N TRP A 172 -4.53 2.06 13.20
CA TRP A 172 -5.95 1.95 12.89
C TRP A 172 -6.21 1.09 11.64
N ASN A 173 -5.35 1.20 10.62
CA ASN A 173 -5.47 0.45 9.37
C ASN A 173 -4.98 -1.01 9.48
N ALA A 174 -4.16 -1.35 10.48
CA ALA A 174 -3.52 -2.67 10.62
C ALA A 174 -4.50 -3.83 10.94
N GLY A 175 -5.75 -3.54 11.30
CA GLY A 175 -6.69 -4.55 11.79
C GLY A 175 -7.94 -4.77 10.95
N SER A 176 -8.18 -3.99 9.89
CA SER A 176 -9.38 -4.12 9.06
C SER A 176 -9.11 -3.48 7.70
N ASN A 177 -9.70 -4.01 6.63
CA ASN A 177 -9.69 -3.39 5.30
C ASN A 177 -10.44 -2.03 5.33
N ARG A 178 -9.86 -1.04 6.00
CA ARG A 178 -10.48 0.24 6.29
C ARG A 178 -10.50 1.07 5.01
N THR A 179 -11.67 1.59 4.66
CA THR A 179 -11.85 2.36 3.42
C THR A 179 -11.64 3.84 3.66
N LEU A 180 -11.34 4.58 2.59
CA LEU A 180 -11.31 6.04 2.59
C LEU A 180 -12.61 6.64 3.12
N SER A 181 -13.75 5.97 2.91
CA SER A 181 -15.02 6.42 3.48
C SER A 181 -15.04 6.38 5.01
N GLN A 182 -14.37 5.40 5.63
CA GLN A 182 -14.25 5.34 7.10
C GLN A 182 -13.28 6.40 7.62
N LEU A 183 -12.18 6.65 6.88
CA LEU A 183 -11.25 7.73 7.20
C LEU A 183 -11.91 9.11 7.06
N ASP A 184 -12.66 9.33 5.98
CA ASP A 184 -13.46 10.53 5.76
C ASP A 184 -14.48 10.76 6.87
N GLN A 185 -15.11 9.69 7.36
CA GLN A 185 -16.05 9.77 8.47
C GLN A 185 -15.34 10.19 9.76
N ALA A 186 -14.19 9.58 10.09
CA ALA A 186 -13.40 9.97 11.25
C ALA A 186 -12.87 11.42 11.16
N LEU A 187 -12.53 11.88 9.95
CA LEU A 187 -12.15 13.28 9.71
C LEU A 187 -13.31 14.25 9.87
N LYS A 188 -14.55 13.86 9.52
CA LYS A 188 -15.74 14.68 9.78
C LYS A 188 -16.01 14.79 11.27
N GLU A 189 -15.91 13.69 12.01
CA GLU A 189 -16.18 13.62 13.45
C GLU A 189 -15.13 14.37 14.27
N SER A 190 -13.87 14.37 13.82
CA SER A 190 -12.78 15.12 14.46
C SER A 190 -12.70 16.61 14.09
N GLY A 191 -13.66 17.12 13.32
CA GLY A 191 -13.69 18.52 12.87
C GLY A 191 -12.69 18.85 11.75
N ALA A 192 -11.96 17.85 11.23
CA ALA A 192 -10.97 17.97 10.15
C ALA A 192 -11.59 17.77 8.76
N ARG A 193 -12.90 18.00 8.59
CA ARG A 193 -13.64 17.81 7.32
C ARG A 193 -13.01 18.53 6.14
N GLY A 194 -12.40 19.69 6.37
CA GLY A 194 -11.72 20.49 5.33
C GLY A 194 -10.46 19.85 4.74
N LEU A 195 -9.95 18.78 5.36
CA LEU A 195 -8.78 18.05 4.87
C LEU A 195 -9.16 16.94 3.86
N ILE A 196 -10.43 16.54 3.82
CA ILE A 196 -10.90 15.39 3.01
C ILE A 196 -10.62 15.56 1.51
N SER A 197 -10.71 16.78 1.00
CA SER A 197 -10.43 17.08 -0.41
C SER A 197 -8.95 17.37 -0.69
N LYS A 198 -8.08 17.31 0.33
CA LYS A 198 -6.66 17.68 0.23
C LYS A 198 -5.71 16.49 0.34
N TYR A 199 -6.14 15.41 0.99
CA TYR A 199 -5.31 14.22 1.19
C TYR A 199 -5.51 13.14 0.12
N LYS A 200 -6.58 13.28 -0.69
CA LYS A 200 -6.92 12.44 -1.84
C LYS A 200 -6.25 12.96 -3.11
#